data_AF-A0A7G2J111-F1
#
_entry.id   AF-A0A7G2J111-F1
#
_cell.length_a   1.000
_cell.length_b   1.000
_cell.length_c   1.000
_cell.angle_alpha   90.00
_cell.angle_beta   90.00
_cell.angle_gamma   90.00
#
_symmetry.space_group_name_H-M   'P 1'
#
loop_
_entity.id
_entity.type
_entity.pdbx_description
1 polymer ?
#
loop_
_entity_poly.entity_id
_entity_poly.type
_entity_poly.pdbx_seq_one_letter_code
_entity_poly.pdbx_strand_id
1 'polypeptide(L)' 'MAMIPQQNVGAFIVVTRSPLTRFTNMSDGINDLVAELSGNKPQVIPAS' A
#
# COMPACT_ATOMS: atom_id res chain seq x y z
N MET A 1 -4.29 3.82 -6.13
CA MET A 1 -3.14 3.33 -6.92
C MET A 1 -1.91 3.49 -6.05
N ALA A 2 -1.10 2.45 -5.91
CA ALA A 2 0.16 2.49 -5.16
C ALA A 2 1.26 1.91 -6.03
N MET A 3 2.47 2.48 -5.94
CA MET A 3 3.59 2.09 -6.80
C MET A 3 4.92 2.35 -6.13
N ILE A 4 5.89 1.50 -6.44
CA ILE A 4 7.30 1.71 -6.12
C ILE A 4 8.07 1.49 -7.44
N PRO A 5 8.24 2.57 -8.23
CA PRO A 5 8.72 2.47 -9.61
C PRO A 5 10.16 1.97 -9.71
N GLN A 6 11.00 2.21 -8.70
CA GLN A 6 12.39 1.75 -8.68
C GLN A 6 12.49 0.22 -8.68
N GLN A 7 11.46 -0.48 -8.19
CA GLN A 7 11.37 -1.94 -8.14
C GLN A 7 10.38 -2.47 -9.19
N ASN A 8 9.88 -1.61 -10.09
CA ASN A 8 8.89 -1.95 -11.12
C ASN A 8 7.60 -2.59 -10.56
N VAL A 9 7.20 -2.21 -9.34
CA VAL A 9 5.98 -2.71 -8.69
C VAL A 9 4.89 -1.64 -8.72
N GLY A 10 3.69 -2.04 -9.13
CA GLY A 10 2.50 -1.18 -9.11
C GLY A 10 1.23 -1.99 -8.88
N ALA A 11 0.31 -1.44 -8.10
CA ALA A 11 -1.00 -2.03 -7.82
C ALA A 11 -2.12 -1.02 -8.08
N PHE A 12 -3.14 -1.50 -8.80
CA PHE A 12 -4.36 -0.77 -9.09
C PHE A 12 -5.57 -1.61 -8.67
N ILE A 13 -6.46 -0.98 -7.90
CA ILE A 13 -7.66 -1.62 -7.38
C ILE A 13 -8.80 -0.61 -7.38
N VAL A 14 -9.99 -1.12 -7.69
CA VAL A 14 -11.25 -0.37 -7.68
C VAL A 14 -12.20 -1.11 -6.76
N VAL A 15 -12.83 -0.38 -5.84
CA VAL A 15 -13.79 -0.94 -4.89
C VAL A 15 -15.07 -0.15 -4.98
N THR A 16 -16.18 -0.85 -5.20
CA THR A 16 -17.52 -0.29 -4.99
C THR A 16 -17.82 -0.30 -3.49
N ARG A 17 -18.15 0.87 -2.93
CA ARG A 17 -18.29 1.02 -1.47
C ARG A 17 -19.56 0.32 -0.95
N SER A 18 -19.42 -0.32 0.20
CA SER A 18 -20.52 -0.68 1.09
C SER A 18 -20.59 0.32 2.27
N PRO A 19 -21.66 0.32 3.10
CA PRO A 19 -21.75 1.21 4.27
C PRO A 19 -20.59 1.09 5.26
N LEU A 20 -19.96 -0.10 5.34
CA LEU A 20 -18.82 -0.36 6.22
C LEU A 20 -17.46 -0.13 5.54
N THR A 21 -17.42 0.16 4.24
CA THR A 21 -16.17 0.36 3.51
C THR A 21 -15.48 1.66 3.96
N ARG A 22 -14.29 1.49 4.54
CA ARG A 22 -13.34 2.56 4.88
C ARG A 22 -12.23 2.60 3.85
N PHE A 23 -11.85 3.81 3.44
CA PHE A 23 -10.75 4.00 2.49
C PHE A 23 -9.43 3.46 3.05
N THR A 24 -9.13 3.76 4.31
CA THR A 24 -7.91 3.34 5.02
C THR A 24 -7.74 1.82 4.99
N ASN A 25 -8.77 1.06 5.36
CA ASN A 25 -8.71 -0.41 5.35
C ASN A 25 -8.31 -1.00 3.98
N MET A 26 -8.67 -0.31 2.89
CA MET A 26 -8.30 -0.71 1.54
C MET A 26 -6.93 -0.16 1.13
N SER A 27 -6.63 1.12 1.41
CA SER A 27 -5.33 1.71 1.05
C SER A 27 -4.17 1.09 1.82
N ASP A 28 -4.37 0.76 3.09
CA ASP A 28 -3.35 0.20 3.97
C ASP A 28 -2.94 -1.19 3.48
N GLY A 29 -3.91 -2.07 3.20
CA GLY A 29 -3.63 -3.40 2.64
C GLY A 29 -2.94 -3.36 1.27
N ILE A 30 -3.23 -2.35 0.44
CA ILE A 30 -2.55 -2.16 -0.86
C ILE A 30 -1.13 -1.64 -0.67
N ASN A 31 -0.91 -0.74 0.28
CA ASN A 31 0.42 -0.24 0.59
C ASN A 31 1.31 -1.36 1.15
N ASP A 32 0.78 -2.19 2.05
CA ASP A 32 1.48 -3.36 2.60
C ASP A 32 1.83 -4.36 1.50
N LEU A 33 0.88 -4.67 0.61
CA LEU A 33 1.12 -5.55 -0.53
C LEU A 33 2.24 -5.04 -1.44
N VAL A 34 2.22 -3.75 -1.78
CA VAL A 34 3.24 -3.14 -2.65
C VAL A 34 4.60 -3.08 -1.95
N ALA A 35 4.63 -2.83 -0.63
CA ALA A 35 5.85 -2.85 0.17
C ALA A 35 6.49 -4.25 0.20
N GLU A 36 5.70 -5.30 0.44
CA GLU A 36 6.20 -6.68 0.46
C GLU A 36 6.67 -7.14 -0.93
N LEU A 37 5.92 -6.84 -2.00
CA LEU A 37 6.29 -7.21 -3.37
C LEU A 37 7.57 -6.53 -3.86
N SER A 38 7.82 -5.30 -3.41
CA SER A 38 9.03 -4.55 -3.79
C SER A 38 10.24 -4.89 -2.90
N GLY A 39 10.05 -5.63 -1.81
CA GLY A 39 11.07 -5.78 -0.77
C GLY A 39 11.39 -4.48 -0.03
N ASN A 40 10.59 -3.42 -0.23
CA ASN A 40 10.70 -2.15 0.45
C ASN A 40 10.14 -2.29 1.87
N LYS A 41 10.98 -2.79 2.78
CA LYS A 41 10.66 -2.75 4.21
C LYS A 41 10.85 -1.31 4.69
N PRO A 42 9.82 -0.67 5.27
CA PRO A 42 9.98 0.63 5.89
C PRO A 42 11.09 0.53 6.94
N GLN A 43 12.21 1.22 6.74
CA GLN A 43 13.16 1.41 7.82
C GLN A 43 12.44 2.21 8.89
N VAL A 44 12.22 1.62 10.05
CA VAL A 44 11.78 2.34 11.24
C VAL A 44 12.93 3.27 11.60
N ILE A 45 12.89 4.51 11.14
CA ILE A 45 13.84 5.55 11.55
C ILE A 45 13.34 6.04 12.90
N PRO A 46 14.04 5.77 14.01
CA PRO A 46 13.64 6.31 15.30
C PRO A 46 13.74 7.83 15.23
N ALA A 47 12.69 8.54 15.67
CA ALA A 47 12.79 9.97 15.87
C ALA A 47 13.86 10.21 16.94
N SER A 48 14.94 10.89 16.55
CA SER A 48 15.99 11.35 17.48
C SER A 48 15.51 12.54 18.31
#